data_AF-A0A395XI92-F1
#
_entry.id   AF-A0A395XI92-F1
#
_cell.length_a   1.000
_cell.length_b   1.000
_cell.length_c   1.000
_cell.angle_alpha   90.00
_cell.angle_beta   90.00
_cell.angle_gamma   90.00
#
_symmetry.space_group_name_H-M   'P 1'
#
loop_
_entity.id
_entity.type
_entity.pdbx_description
1 polymer ?
#
loop_
_entity_poly.entity_id
_entity_poly.type
_entity_poly.pdbx_seq_one_letter_code
_entity_poly.pdbx_strand_id
1 'polypeptide(L)' 'MSKLISIVVPCFDEEGPLPIFYTEICKIREKMKQKYEADFEIILVDDGSKDKTLKIMRELAHIKYFLGI' A
#
# COMPACT_ATOMS: atom_id res chain seq x y z
N MET A 1 -14.33 11.87 -14.22
CA MET A 1 -13.97 10.43 -14.28
C MET A 1 -12.65 10.35 -13.54
N SER A 2 -12.67 9.80 -12.33
CA SER A 2 -11.50 9.83 -11.43
C SER A 2 -10.33 9.08 -12.06
N LYS A 3 -9.13 9.68 -12.05
CA LYS A 3 -7.91 9.01 -12.52
C LYS A 3 -7.46 8.02 -11.46
N LEU A 4 -7.31 6.75 -11.83
CA LEU A 4 -6.74 5.72 -10.95
C LEU A 4 -5.24 5.56 -11.23
N ILE A 5 -4.42 5.64 -10.19
CA ILE A 5 -2.97 5.41 -10.24
C ILE A 5 -2.67 4.09 -9.52
N SER A 6 -1.94 3.18 -10.16
CA SER A 6 -1.48 1.94 -9.52
C SER A 6 -0.04 2.12 -9.04
N ILE A 7 0.18 1.95 -7.74
CA ILE A 7 1.50 2.07 -7.12
C ILE A 7 1.98 0.66 -6.77
N VAL A 8 2.97 0.16 -7.52
CA VAL A 8 3.56 -1.16 -7.29
C VAL A 8 4.83 -1.00 -6.45
N VAL A 9 4.92 -1.73 -5.35
CA VAL A 9 6.04 -1.64 -4.39
C VAL A 9 6.57 -3.05 -4.12
N PRO A 10 7.80 -3.38 -4.55
CA PRO A 10 8.47 -4.60 -4.11
C PRO A 10 8.89 -4.44 -2.64
N CYS A 11 8.73 -5.50 -1.85
CA CYS A 11 9.07 -5.52 -0.43
C CYS A 11 9.98 -6.72 -0.13
N PHE A 12 11.13 -6.48 0.50
CA PHE A 12 12.03 -7.52 0.99
C PHE A 12 12.52 -7.15 2.40
N ASP A 13 12.09 -7.92 3.40
CA ASP A 13 12.42 -7.72 4.82
C ASP A 13 12.09 -6.30 5.36
N GLU A 14 10.86 -5.84 5.11
CA GLU A 14 10.32 -4.51 5.42
C GLU A 14 9.32 -4.50 6.60
N GLU A 15 9.43 -5.41 7.59
CA GLU A 15 8.44 -5.54 8.67
C GLU A 15 8.19 -4.26 9.47
N GLY A 16 9.23 -3.43 9.67
CA GLY A 16 9.16 -2.17 10.40
C GLY A 16 8.66 -0.99 9.55
N PRO A 17 9.21 -0.76 8.35
CA PRO A 17 8.82 0.37 7.50
C PRO A 17 7.41 0.25 6.90
N LEU A 18 6.93 -0.96 6.61
CA LEU A 18 5.69 -1.17 5.86
C LEU A 18 4.43 -0.54 6.51
N PRO A 19 4.20 -0.65 7.84
CA PRO A 19 3.09 0.02 8.51
C PRO A 19 3.16 1.56 8.46
N ILE A 20 4.38 2.12 8.51
CA ILE A 20 4.62 3.56 8.44
C ILE A 20 4.27 4.06 7.03
N PHE A 21 4.76 3.36 6.01
CA PHE A 21 4.44 3.63 4.61
C PHE A 21 2.93 3.64 4.37
N TYR A 22 2.23 2.59 4.81
CA TYR A 22 0.77 2.48 4.66
C TYR A 22 0.01 3.64 5.32
N THR A 23 0.44 4.04 6.52
CA THR A 23 -0.16 5.17 7.25
C THR A 23 0.00 6.48 6.48
N GLU A 24 1.21 6.77 5.99
CA GLU A 24 1.48 8.02 5.30
C GLU A 24 0.81 8.09 3.92
N ILE A 25 0.84 6.99 3.17
CA ILE A 25 0.24 6.96 1.85
C ILE A 25 -1.29 7.10 1.94
N CYS A 26 -1.95 6.53 2.94
CA CYS A 26 -3.39 6.78 3.15
C CYS A 26 -3.71 8.27 3.38
N LYS A 27 -2.85 9.03 4.08
CA LYS A 27 -3.02 10.48 4.24
C LYS A 27 -2.88 11.22 2.91
N ILE A 28 -1.96 10.78 2.04
CA ILE A 28 -1.77 11.35 0.71
C ILE A 28 -2.95 11.03 -0.21
N ARG A 29 -3.55 9.84 -0.10
CA ARG A 29 -4.73 9.44 -0.88
C ARG A 29 -5.86 10.44 -0.78
N GLU A 30 -6.20 10.85 0.44
CA GLU A 30 -7.29 11.79 0.66
C GLU A 30 -6.98 13.17 0.09
N LYS A 31 -5.72 13.63 0.18
CA LYS A 31 -5.27 14.87 -0.46
C LYS A 31 -5.33 14.79 -1.99
N MET A 32 -4.98 13.65 -2.57
CA MET A 32 -5.03 13.41 -4.02
C MET A 32 -6.46 13.45 -4.55
N LYS A 33 -7.40 12.78 -3.86
CA LYS A 33 -8.82 12.80 -4.21
C LYS A 33 -9.39 14.21 -4.18
N GLN A 34 -9.11 14.97 -3.12
CA GLN A 34 -9.65 16.32 -2.93
C GLN A 34 -9.08 17.33 -3.92
N LYS A 35 -7.77 17.27 -4.22
CA LYS A 35 -7.10 18.30 -5.03
C LYS A 35 -7.10 18.00 -6.52
N TYR A 36 -7.11 16.73 -6.91
CA TYR A 36 -6.85 16.32 -8.30
C TYR A 36 -7.89 15.37 -8.89
N GLU A 37 -8.98 15.05 -8.17
CA GLU A 37 -9.96 14.03 -8.58
C GLU A 37 -9.26 12.73 -9.02
N ALA A 38 -8.22 12.35 -8.27
CA ALA A 38 -7.40 11.18 -8.54
C ALA A 38 -7.37 10.27 -7.31
N ASP A 39 -7.52 8.97 -7.54
CA ASP A 39 -7.38 7.94 -6.53
C ASP A 39 -6.21 7.01 -6.87
N PHE A 40 -5.80 6.19 -5.91
CA PHE A 40 -4.79 5.17 -6.17
C PHE A 40 -5.05 3.87 -5.42
N GLU A 41 -4.50 2.81 -6.00
CA GLU A 41 -4.33 1.49 -5.39
C GLU A 41 -2.85 1.23 -5.13
N ILE A 42 -2.59 0.38 -4.15
CA ILE A 42 -1.23 -0.03 -3.80
C ILE A 42 -1.16 -1.54 -3.97
N ILE A 43 -0.15 -1.99 -4.70
CA ILE A 43 0.15 -3.39 -4.94
C ILE A 43 1.53 -3.65 -4.33
N LEU A 44 1.54 -4.24 -3.16
CA LEU A 44 2.76 -4.65 -2.47
C LEU A 44 3.07 -6.07 -2.96
N VAL A 45 4.30 -6.29 -3.39
CA VAL A 45 4.78 -7.58 -3.89
C VAL A 45 5.89 -8.07 -2.95
N ASP A 46 5.66 -9.20 -2.29
CA ASP A 46 6.69 -9.82 -1.45
C ASP A 46 7.77 -10.45 -2.33
N ASP A 47 9.01 -9.98 -2.22
CA ASP A 47 10.17 -10.41 -3.01
C ASP A 47 10.98 -11.49 -2.26
N GLY A 48 10.27 -12.41 -1.59
CA GLY A 48 10.87 -13.52 -0.85
C GLY A 48 11.40 -13.15 0.53
N SER A 49 10.69 -12.27 1.26
CA SER A 49 11.07 -11.90 2.63
C SER A 49 11.12 -13.11 3.57
N LYS A 50 12.01 -13.05 4.55
CA LYS A 50 12.16 -14.08 5.59
C LYS A 50 11.62 -13.64 6.95
N ASP A 51 11.39 -12.34 7.12
CA ASP A 51 10.79 -11.74 8.30
C ASP A 51 9.25 -11.80 8.26
N LYS A 52 8.58 -10.92 9.01
CA LYS A 52 7.11 -10.86 9.08
C LYS A 52 6.47 -9.99 7.99
N THR A 53 7.21 -9.52 6.98
CA THR A 53 6.72 -8.63 5.92
C THR A 53 5.44 -9.14 5.28
N LEU A 54 5.44 -10.38 4.76
CA LEU A 54 4.27 -10.97 4.11
C LEU A 54 3.05 -11.05 5.06
N LYS A 55 3.28 -11.36 6.33
CA LYS A 55 2.21 -11.39 7.34
C LYS A 55 1.60 -9.99 7.52
N ILE A 56 2.44 -8.97 7.66
CA ILE A 56 2.01 -7.58 7.82
C ILE A 56 1.27 -7.10 6.56
N MET A 57 1.77 -7.40 5.36
CA MET A 57 1.08 -7.09 4.09
C MET A 57 -0.35 -7.63 4.08
N ARG A 58 -0.54 -8.90 4.50
CA ARG A 58 -1.88 -9.52 4.57
C ARG A 58 -2.77 -8.85 5.61
N GLU A 59 -2.23 -8.51 6.77
CA GLU A 59 -2.98 -7.78 7.82
C GLU A 59 -3.44 -6.40 7.33
N LEU A 60 -2.55 -5.66 6.65
CA LEU A 60 -2.87 -4.39 6.00
C LEU A 60 -3.91 -4.56 4.91
N ALA A 61 -3.93 -5.71 4.21
CA ALA A 61 -4.86 -5.94 3.12
C ALA A 61 -6.32 -6.12 3.56
N HIS A 62 -6.54 -6.64 4.75
CA HIS A 62 -7.88 -6.77 5.35
C HIS A 62 -8.44 -5.43 5.82
N ILE A 63 -7.60 -4.42 5.99
CA ILE A 63 -8.01 -3.04 6.18
C ILE A 63 -8.36 -2.54 4.79
N LYS A 64 -9.65 -2.21 4.56
CA LYS A 64 -10.22 -1.78 3.27
C LYS A 64 -9.17 -1.16 2.33
N TYR A 65 -9.13 -1.68 1.10
CA TYR A 65 -8.36 -1.21 -0.09
C TYR A 65 -6.99 -1.85 -0.34
N PHE A 66 -6.94 -3.17 -0.51
CA PHE A 66 -5.72 -3.83 -0.93
C PHE A 66 -5.95 -5.15 -1.69
N LEU A 67 -5.08 -5.43 -2.66
CA LEU A 67 -4.95 -6.74 -3.29
C LEU A 67 -3.50 -7.19 -3.09
N GLY A 68 -3.27 -8.09 -2.13
CA GLY A 68 -1.97 -8.73 -1.92
C GLY A 68 -1.91 -10.01 -2.72
N ILE A 69 -0.88 -10.16 -3.55
CA ILE A 69 -0.56 -11.38 -4.28
C ILE A 69 0.81 -11.85 -3.81
#